data_AF-A0A6P8RAL0-F1
#
_entry.id   AF-A0A6P8RAL0-F1
#
_cell.length_a   1.000
_cell.length_b   1.000
_cell.length_c   1.000
_cell.angle_alpha   90.00
_cell.angle_beta   90.00
_cell.angle_gamma   90.00
#
_symmetry.space_group_name_H-M   'P 1'
#
loop_
_entity.id
_entity.type
_entity.pdbx_description
1 polymer ?
#
loop_
_entity_poly.entity_id
_entity_poly.type
_entity_poly.pdbx_seq_one_letter_code
_entity_poly.pdbx_strand_id
1 'polypeptide(L)'
;MLGTIPFPERMGGSVYISYPDQSGMPVWQLLGFITNEKPSAIFKISGLKSGEGSQHPFGTMNIPQTPSVAQIGISVELLEQLAQQTPIVNAAVSTADSFTQFTQKMLDNFYNFATSFAVSQTQMTPNPSEVFIPANVILKWDPGSCLSIFSGMSSLVVIHFFL
;
A
#
# COMPACT_ATOMS: atom_id res chain seq x y z
N MET A 1 14.31 -3.64 17.17
CA MET A 1 15.02 -3.79 18.46
C MET A 1 16.50 -3.58 18.22
N LEU A 2 17.21 -2.97 19.17
CA LEU A 2 18.65 -2.68 19.04
C LEU A 2 19.56 -3.89 19.34
N GLY A 3 18.97 -5.02 19.75
CA GLY A 3 19.71 -6.26 20.07
C GLY A 3 20.38 -6.26 21.46
N THR A 4 20.17 -5.22 22.27
CA THR A 4 20.78 -5.09 23.60
C THR A 4 19.95 -5.70 24.72
N ILE A 5 18.62 -5.57 24.65
CA ILE A 5 17.68 -6.07 25.65
C ILE A 5 16.52 -6.75 24.90
N PRO A 6 16.30 -8.07 25.08
CA PRO A 6 15.15 -8.75 24.51
C PRO A 6 13.86 -8.33 25.23
N PHE A 7 12.71 -8.52 24.59
CA PHE A 7 11.44 -8.42 25.28
C PHE A 7 11.36 -9.51 26.36
N PRO A 8 10.71 -9.23 27.51
CA PRO A 8 10.42 -10.27 28.51
C PRO A 8 9.65 -11.44 27.91
N GLU A 9 9.63 -12.56 28.63
CA GLU A 9 8.94 -13.76 28.19
C GLU A 9 7.45 -13.46 27.90
N ARG A 10 6.95 -14.01 26.79
CA ARG A 10 5.56 -13.83 26.30
C ARG A 10 5.16 -12.38 26.01
N MET A 11 6.12 -11.47 25.83
CA MET A 11 5.87 -10.08 25.46
C MET A 11 6.38 -9.73 24.05
N GLY A 12 5.76 -8.72 23.45
CA GLY A 12 6.18 -8.09 22.20
C GLY A 12 5.85 -6.59 22.21
N GLY A 13 6.19 -5.91 21.12
CA GLY A 13 5.91 -4.50 20.93
C GLY A 13 4.81 -4.26 19.91
N SER A 14 3.72 -3.62 20.30
CA SER A 14 2.76 -3.00 19.38
C SER A 14 3.30 -1.64 18.93
N VAL A 15 3.31 -1.39 17.62
CA VAL A 15 3.88 -0.19 17.00
C VAL A 15 2.76 0.66 16.46
N TYR A 16 2.70 1.92 16.89
CA TYR A 16 1.69 2.89 16.49
C TYR A 16 2.32 4.14 15.88
N ILE A 17 1.54 4.83 15.05
CA ILE A 17 1.83 6.19 14.59
C ILE A 17 0.74 7.13 15.08
N SER A 18 1.13 8.35 15.47
CA SER A 18 0.21 9.45 15.72
C SER A 18 0.38 10.55 14.69
N TYR A 19 -0.74 11.03 14.17
CA TYR A 19 -0.83 12.27 13.41
C TYR A 19 -2.00 13.11 13.93
N PRO A 20 -1.92 14.44 13.84
CA PRO A 20 -3.02 15.31 14.22
C PRO A 20 -4.17 15.16 13.22
N ASP A 21 -5.39 15.03 13.72
CA ASP A 21 -6.59 15.06 12.89
C ASP A 21 -6.98 16.49 12.48
N GLN A 22 -8.11 16.64 11.77
CA GLN A 22 -8.62 17.95 11.35
C GLN A 22 -9.01 18.85 12.53
N SER A 23 -9.24 18.29 13.72
CA SER A 23 -9.51 19.02 14.96
C SER A 23 -8.23 19.38 15.73
N GLY A 24 -7.06 18.94 15.25
CA GLY A 24 -5.77 19.14 15.88
C GLY A 24 -5.47 18.15 17.02
N MET A 25 -6.30 17.13 17.20
CA MET A 25 -6.15 16.12 18.24
C MET A 25 -5.30 14.94 17.75
N PRO A 26 -4.46 14.34 18.60
CA PRO A 26 -3.72 13.14 18.24
C PRO A 26 -4.65 11.99 17.94
N VAL A 27 -4.49 11.41 16.75
CA VAL A 27 -5.09 10.12 16.42
C VAL A 27 -3.97 9.11 16.32
N TRP A 28 -4.05 8.05 17.14
CA TRP A 28 -3.12 6.93 17.06
C TRP A 28 -3.69 5.82 16.18
N GLN A 29 -2.82 5.21 15.38
CA GLN A 29 -3.16 4.07 14.56
C GLN A 29 -2.12 2.96 14.72
N LEU A 30 -2.59 1.72 14.83
CA LEU A 30 -1.74 0.54 14.94
C LEU A 30 -1.13 0.20 13.57
N LEU A 31 0.18 0.25 13.47
CA LEU A 31 0.94 -0.12 12.26
C LEU A 31 1.23 -1.63 12.20
N GLY A 32 1.51 -2.24 13.34
CA GLY A 32 1.85 -3.65 13.43
C GLY A 32 2.66 -3.99 14.67
N PHE A 33 3.47 -5.03 14.59
CA PHE A 33 4.13 -5.62 15.75
C PHE A 33 5.61 -5.90 15.51
N ILE A 34 6.39 -5.88 16.59
CA ILE A 34 7.77 -6.35 16.66
C ILE A 34 7.90 -7.34 17.82
N THR A 35 8.65 -8.41 17.65
CA THR A 35 8.86 -9.45 18.69
C THR A 35 10.33 -9.87 18.74
N ASN A 36 10.72 -10.69 19.70
CA ASN A 36 12.07 -11.26 19.71
C ASN A 36 12.36 -12.11 18.44
N GLU A 37 11.34 -12.79 17.91
CA GLU A 37 11.45 -13.59 16.67
C GLU A 37 11.46 -12.72 15.42
N LYS A 38 10.75 -11.58 15.45
CA LYS A 38 10.71 -10.58 14.38
C LYS A 38 11.09 -9.20 14.92
N PRO A 39 12.39 -8.93 15.13
CA PRO A 39 12.86 -7.74 15.85
C PRO A 39 12.75 -6.43 15.05
N SER A 40 12.39 -6.50 13.77
CA SER A 40 12.25 -5.34 12.88
C SER A 40 11.07 -5.49 11.91
N ALA A 41 10.45 -4.37 11.56
CA ALA A 41 9.38 -4.29 10.58
C ALA A 41 9.48 -2.95 9.82
N ILE A 42 8.96 -2.93 8.59
CA ILE A 42 8.88 -1.74 7.74
C ILE A 42 7.40 -1.42 7.55
N PHE A 43 7.03 -0.15 7.73
CA PHE A 43 5.66 0.31 7.60
C PHE A 43 5.55 1.46 6.60
N LYS A 44 4.54 1.43 5.73
CA LYS A 44 4.18 2.55 4.86
C LYS A 44 3.24 3.47 5.62
N ILE A 45 3.67 4.72 5.79
CA ILE A 45 2.91 5.76 6.51
C ILE A 45 2.20 6.73 5.56
N SER A 46 2.49 6.67 4.26
CA SER A 46 1.87 7.52 3.25
C SER A 46 0.52 6.94 2.80
N GLY A 47 -0.49 7.80 2.70
CA GLY A 47 -1.84 7.40 2.29
C GLY A 47 -2.55 6.53 3.33
N LEU A 48 -2.12 6.56 4.59
CA LEU A 48 -2.93 6.05 5.69
C LEU A 48 -4.22 6.85 5.73
N LYS A 49 -5.36 6.15 5.71
CA LYS A 49 -6.65 6.80 5.83
C LYS A 49 -6.76 7.34 7.24
N SER A 50 -7.19 8.60 7.37
CA SER A 50 -7.62 9.19 8.64
C SER A 50 -8.86 8.43 9.15
N GLY A 51 -8.65 7.25 9.71
CA GLY A 51 -9.68 6.43 10.31
C GLY A 51 -10.01 6.91 11.72
N GLU A 52 -11.11 6.40 12.28
CA GLU A 52 -11.34 6.44 13.73
C GLU A 52 -10.10 5.88 14.42
N GLY A 53 -9.56 6.62 15.40
CA GLY A 53 -8.34 6.22 16.10
C GLY A 53 -8.44 4.79 16.60
N SER A 54 -7.41 4.01 16.37
CA SER A 54 -7.32 2.68 16.97
C SER A 54 -7.24 2.84 18.49
N GLN A 55 -7.83 1.92 19.23
CA GLN A 55 -7.61 1.87 20.67
C GLN A 55 -6.11 1.79 20.93
N HIS A 56 -5.58 2.73 21.73
CA HIS A 56 -4.16 2.86 21.99
C HIS A 56 -3.88 2.99 23.49
N PRO A 57 -2.74 2.48 23.97
CA PRO A 57 -2.37 2.52 25.38
C PRO A 57 -1.73 3.85 25.81
N PHE A 58 -1.44 4.75 24.88
CA PHE A 58 -0.83 6.04 25.19
C PHE A 58 -1.85 6.97 25.85
N GLY A 59 -1.56 7.44 27.07
CA GLY A 59 -2.35 8.50 27.70
C GLY A 59 -2.28 9.82 26.94
N THR A 60 -3.02 10.82 27.40
CA THR A 60 -2.92 12.21 26.93
C THR A 60 -1.55 12.78 27.31
N MET A 61 -0.52 12.42 26.54
CA MET A 61 0.77 13.05 26.66
C MET A 61 0.64 14.49 26.15
N ASN A 62 0.93 15.45 27.02
CA ASN A 62 0.90 16.89 26.74
C ASN A 62 2.12 17.30 25.87
N ILE A 63 2.42 16.53 24.83
CA ILE A 63 3.46 16.85 23.86
C ILE A 63 2.86 17.93 22.96
N PRO A 64 3.54 19.07 22.74
CA PRO A 64 3.09 20.07 21.78
C PRO A 64 2.98 19.41 20.41
N GLN A 65 1.77 19.11 19.97
CA GLN A 65 1.53 18.54 18.66
C GLN A 65 1.35 19.68 17.69
N THR A 66 2.40 19.92 16.90
CA THR A 66 2.30 20.77 15.73
C THR A 66 1.77 19.93 14.56
N PRO A 67 1.00 20.52 13.63
CA PRO A 67 0.47 19.81 12.46
C PRO A 67 1.52 19.07 11.61
N SER A 68 2.78 19.47 11.72
CA SER A 68 3.91 18.94 10.94
C SER A 68 4.67 17.79 11.63
N VAL A 69 4.31 17.40 12.85
CA VAL A 69 5.05 16.40 13.62
C VAL A 69 4.21 15.14 13.82
N ALA A 70 4.67 14.03 13.25
CA ALA A 70 4.15 12.70 13.56
C ALA A 70 4.95 12.05 14.69
N GLN A 71 4.32 11.18 15.47
CA GLN A 71 4.96 10.46 16.57
C GLN A 71 4.90 8.95 16.34
N ILE A 72 5.94 8.23 16.75
CA ILE A 72 5.94 6.76 16.79
C ILE A 72 5.88 6.32 18.24
N GLY A 73 4.91 5.47 18.54
CA GLY A 73 4.71 4.89 19.87
C GLY A 73 4.96 3.39 19.81
N ILE A 74 5.68 2.86 20.79
CA ILE A 74 5.86 1.42 20.96
C ILE A 74 5.37 1.06 22.35
N SER A 75 4.38 0.18 22.44
CA SER A 75 3.85 -0.33 23.70
C SER A 75 4.25 -1.79 23.88
N VAL A 76 4.70 -2.15 25.08
CA VAL A 76 5.11 -3.53 25.40
C VAL A 76 3.91 -4.26 25.97
N GLU A 77 3.46 -5.29 25.27
CA GLU A 77 2.20 -5.99 25.56
C GLU A 77 2.39 -7.50 25.48
N LEU A 78 1.42 -8.24 26.02
CA LEU A 78 1.43 -9.69 25.94
C LEU A 78 1.21 -10.15 24.49
N LEU A 79 1.95 -11.17 24.05
CA LEU A 79 1.82 -11.72 22.69
C LEU A 79 0.38 -12.15 22.37
N GLU A 80 -0.36 -12.62 23.37
CA GLU A 80 -1.78 -12.98 23.24
C GLU A 80 -2.68 -11.77 22.94
N GLN A 81 -2.37 -10.60 23.50
CA GLN A 81 -3.07 -9.36 23.20
C GLN A 81 -2.73 -8.85 21.80
N LEU A 82 -1.46 -8.96 21.40
CA LEU A 82 -1.05 -8.59 20.05
C LEU A 82 -1.78 -9.41 18.98
N ALA A 83 -1.98 -10.71 19.23
CA ALA A 83 -2.71 -11.60 18.32
C ALA A 83 -4.19 -11.22 18.12
N GLN A 84 -4.79 -10.48 19.06
CA GLN A 84 -6.17 -10.00 18.97
C GLN A 84 -6.27 -8.62 18.30
N GLN A 85 -5.16 -7.91 18.14
CA GLN A 85 -5.13 -6.61 17.50
C GLN A 85 -5.05 -6.73 15.99
N THR A 86 -5.78 -5.86 15.29
CA THR A 86 -5.77 -5.79 13.83
C THR A 86 -5.03 -4.52 13.39
N PRO A 87 -3.82 -4.62 12.81
CA PRO A 87 -3.13 -3.48 12.24
C PRO A 87 -3.90 -2.90 11.06
N ILE A 88 -3.67 -1.62 10.76
CA ILE A 88 -4.30 -0.97 9.62
C ILE A 88 -3.83 -1.62 8.30
N VAL A 89 -4.79 -1.89 7.40
CA VAL A 89 -4.62 -2.71 6.18
C VAL A 89 -3.54 -2.19 5.21
N ASN A 90 -3.16 -0.91 5.31
CA ASN A 90 -2.18 -0.28 4.41
C ASN A 90 -0.81 -0.01 5.04
N ALA A 91 -0.60 -0.37 6.31
CA ALA A 91 0.69 -0.15 6.98
C ALA A 91 1.74 -1.18 6.55
N ALA A 92 1.35 -2.42 6.25
CA ALA A 92 2.28 -3.45 5.81
C ALA A 92 2.81 -3.16 4.39
N VAL A 93 4.13 -3.22 4.22
CA VAL A 93 4.76 -3.03 2.90
C VAL A 93 4.95 -4.37 2.22
N SER A 94 4.18 -4.60 1.16
CA SER A 94 4.43 -5.69 0.21
C SER A 94 4.90 -5.08 -1.11
N THR A 95 6.14 -5.37 -1.51
CA THR A 95 6.67 -4.95 -2.82
C THR A 95 5.89 -5.58 -3.98
N ALA A 96 5.45 -6.83 -3.82
CA ALA A 96 4.59 -7.54 -4.78
C ALA A 96 3.26 -6.79 -5.05
N ASP A 97 2.66 -6.19 -4.02
CA ASP A 97 1.39 -5.47 -4.15
C ASP A 97 1.58 -4.14 -4.91
N SER A 98 2.73 -3.50 -4.74
CA SER A 98 3.05 -2.24 -5.43
C SER A 98 3.24 -2.40 -6.94
N PHE A 99 3.94 -3.45 -7.38
CA PHE A 99 4.14 -3.74 -8.80
C PHE A 99 2.85 -4.18 -9.49
N THR A 100 2.02 -4.94 -8.78
CA THR A 100 0.68 -5.35 -9.27
C THR A 100 -0.21 -4.13 -9.46
N GLN A 101 -0.27 -3.23 -8.48
CA GLN A 101 -1.05 -1.98 -8.60
C GLN A 101 -0.55 -1.06 -9.71
N PHE A 102 0.77 -0.95 -9.89
CA PHE A 102 1.35 -0.19 -10.99
C PHE A 102 0.92 -0.76 -12.34
N THR A 103 1.07 -2.07 -12.53
CA THR A 103 0.72 -2.77 -13.76
C THR A 103 -0.78 -2.62 -14.06
N GLN A 104 -1.65 -2.80 -13.06
CA GLN A 104 -3.09 -2.58 -13.20
C GLN A 104 -3.40 -1.15 -13.67
N LYS A 105 -2.86 -0.14 -12.98
CA LYS A 105 -3.10 1.27 -13.33
C LYS A 105 -2.57 1.63 -14.73
N MET A 106 -1.43 1.08 -15.12
CA MET A 106 -0.85 1.31 -16.45
C MET A 106 -1.72 0.69 -17.54
N LEU A 107 -2.21 -0.54 -17.33
CA LEU A 107 -3.10 -1.21 -18.26
C LEU A 107 -4.45 -0.50 -18.37
N ASP A 108 -5.04 -0.09 -17.24
CA ASP A 108 -6.27 0.71 -17.21
C ASP A 108 -6.09 2.03 -17.95
N ASN A 109 -4.96 2.72 -17.72
CA ASN A 109 -4.66 3.99 -18.38
C ASN A 109 -4.54 3.80 -19.91
N PHE A 110 -3.80 2.78 -20.35
CA PHE A 110 -3.66 2.48 -21.77
C PHE A 110 -5.00 2.14 -22.41
N TYR A 111 -5.80 1.28 -21.78
CA TYR A 111 -7.10 0.89 -22.31
C TYR A 111 -8.04 2.09 -22.43
N ASN A 112 -8.12 2.92 -21.40
CA ASN A 112 -8.94 4.14 -21.41
C ASN A 112 -8.45 5.14 -22.48
N PHE A 113 -7.13 5.30 -22.63
CA PHE A 113 -6.56 6.16 -23.66
C PHE A 113 -6.91 5.64 -25.05
N ALA A 114 -6.61 4.37 -25.37
CA ALA A 114 -6.84 3.80 -26.69
C ALA A 114 -8.33 3.76 -27.07
N THR A 115 -9.20 3.42 -26.12
CA THR A 115 -10.65 3.40 -26.37
C THR A 115 -11.27 4.79 -26.50
N SER A 116 -10.65 5.84 -25.97
CA SER A 116 -11.10 7.22 -26.19
C SER A 116 -11.01 7.68 -27.66
N PHE A 117 -10.16 7.00 -28.46
CA PHE A 117 -10.03 7.22 -29.91
C PHE A 117 -10.86 6.23 -30.73
N ALA A 118 -11.66 5.36 -30.10
CA ALA A 118 -12.47 4.40 -30.84
C ALA A 118 -13.56 5.13 -31.65
N VAL A 119 -13.53 4.96 -32.97
CA VAL A 119 -14.50 5.55 -33.90
C VAL A 119 -15.16 4.47 -34.74
N SER A 120 -16.45 4.61 -35.02
CA SER A 120 -17.13 3.75 -35.98
C SER A 120 -16.73 4.13 -37.42
N GLN A 121 -16.89 3.21 -38.38
CA GLN A 121 -16.63 3.50 -39.79
C GLN A 121 -17.42 4.70 -40.31
N THR A 122 -18.62 4.94 -39.75
CA THR A 122 -19.47 6.10 -40.10
C THR A 122 -18.96 7.43 -39.57
N GLN A 123 -18.06 7.43 -38.59
CA GLN A 123 -17.47 8.62 -37.97
C GLN A 123 -16.05 8.89 -38.49
N MET A 124 -15.47 7.96 -39.25
CA MET A 124 -14.12 8.10 -39.82
C MET A 124 -14.12 9.14 -40.95
N THR A 125 -13.07 9.98 -40.95
CA THR A 125 -12.74 10.81 -42.11
C THR A 125 -11.79 10.03 -43.03
N PRO A 126 -11.92 10.11 -44.37
CA PRO A 126 -11.05 9.36 -45.26
C PRO A 126 -9.59 9.80 -45.14
N ASN A 127 -8.76 8.94 -44.53
CA ASN A 127 -7.32 9.12 -44.44
C ASN A 127 -6.59 7.84 -44.89
N PRO A 128 -6.17 7.75 -46.16
CA PRO A 128 -5.57 6.53 -46.71
C PRO A 128 -4.16 6.22 -46.19
N SER A 129 -3.53 7.13 -45.44
CA SER A 129 -2.20 6.92 -44.84
C SER A 129 -2.26 6.42 -43.39
N GLU A 130 -3.45 6.35 -42.80
CA GLU A 130 -3.65 6.04 -41.39
C GLU A 130 -4.08 4.58 -41.20
N VAL A 131 -3.47 3.92 -40.22
CA VAL A 131 -3.73 2.50 -39.91
C VAL A 131 -4.65 2.43 -38.72
N PHE A 132 -5.77 1.72 -38.85
CA PHE A 132 -6.74 1.53 -37.79
C PHE A 132 -6.66 0.12 -37.22
N ILE A 133 -6.66 0.03 -35.88
CA ILE A 133 -6.74 -1.25 -35.16
C ILE A 133 -8.21 -1.47 -34.76
N PRO A 134 -8.83 -2.61 -35.13
CA PRO A 134 -10.19 -2.92 -34.68
C PRO A 134 -10.29 -2.97 -33.15
N ALA A 135 -11.28 -2.27 -32.58
CA ALA A 135 -11.44 -2.14 -31.12
C ALA A 135 -11.57 -3.50 -30.39
N ASN A 136 -12.09 -4.52 -31.06
CA ASN A 136 -12.19 -5.89 -30.52
C ASN A 136 -10.82 -6.55 -30.27
N VAL A 137 -9.74 -6.10 -30.92
CA VAL A 137 -8.38 -6.60 -30.67
C VAL A 137 -7.89 -6.11 -29.32
N ILE A 138 -8.16 -4.86 -28.97
CA ILE A 138 -7.81 -4.26 -27.67
C ILE A 138 -8.59 -4.94 -26.55
N LEU A 139 -9.89 -5.21 -26.76
CA LEU A 139 -10.73 -5.96 -25.82
C LEU A 139 -10.27 -7.41 -25.62
N LYS A 140 -9.84 -8.08 -26.68
CA LYS A 140 -9.31 -9.46 -26.61
C LYS A 140 -7.94 -9.55 -25.97
N TRP A 141 -7.14 -8.49 -26.07
CA TRP A 141 -5.85 -8.33 -25.40
C TRP A 141 -6.00 -7.95 -23.91
N ASP A 142 -7.19 -8.16 -23.33
CA ASP A 142 -7.60 -7.78 -21.98
C ASP A 142 -6.45 -7.76 -20.94
N PRO A 143 -6.27 -6.64 -20.20
CA PRO A 143 -5.40 -6.53 -19.04
C PRO A 143 -5.34 -7.76 -18.13
N GLY A 144 -6.45 -8.48 -17.93
CA GLY A 144 -6.51 -9.69 -17.10
C GLY A 144 -5.65 -10.85 -17.62
N SER A 145 -5.51 -10.97 -18.95
CA SER A 145 -4.63 -11.98 -19.58
C SER A 145 -3.15 -11.61 -19.47
N CYS A 146 -2.83 -10.32 -19.39
CA CYS A 146 -1.48 -9.82 -19.19
C CYS A 146 -1.05 -9.99 -17.71
N LEU A 147 -1.96 -9.71 -16.77
CA LEU A 147 -1.70 -9.82 -15.32
C LEU A 147 -1.40 -11.27 -14.89
N SER A 148 -2.02 -12.27 -15.52
CA SER A 148 -1.75 -13.70 -15.25
C SER A 148 -0.37 -14.16 -15.75
N ILE A 149 0.13 -13.56 -16.83
CA ILE A 149 1.51 -13.77 -17.31
C ILE A 149 2.51 -13.18 -16.30
N PHE A 150 2.24 -11.98 -15.78
CA PHE A 150 3.13 -11.34 -14.81
C PHE A 150 3.11 -12.00 -13.42
N SER A 151 1.97 -12.50 -12.95
CA SER A 151 1.90 -13.23 -11.66
C SER A 151 2.66 -14.56 -11.71
N GLY A 152 2.63 -15.26 -12.84
CA GLY A 152 3.41 -16.48 -13.08
C GLY A 152 4.93 -16.26 -13.19
N MET A 153 5.36 -15.05 -13.53
CA MET A 153 6.79 -14.69 -13.65
C MET A 153 7.43 -14.20 -12.35
N SER A 154 6.67 -13.99 -11.27
CA SER A 154 7.19 -13.48 -9.99
C SER A 154 8.23 -14.42 -9.33
N SER A 155 8.34 -15.68 -9.78
CA SER A 155 9.41 -16.60 -9.35
C SER A 155 10.68 -16.56 -10.21
N LEU A 156 10.72 -15.84 -11.33
CA LEU A 156 11.84 -15.96 -12.29
C LEU A 156 12.38 -14.65 -12.86
N VAL A 157 11.80 -13.50 -12.51
CA VAL A 157 12.04 -12.28 -13.26
C VAL A 157 12.38 -11.11 -12.34
N VAL A 158 13.62 -11.11 -11.86
CA VAL A 158 14.38 -9.88 -11.62
C VAL A 158 14.68 -9.29 -13.00
N ILE A 159 13.71 -8.58 -13.61
CA ILE A 159 14.02 -7.73 -14.76
C ILE A 159 14.65 -6.46 -14.21
N HIS A 160 15.94 -6.34 -14.51
CA HIS A 160 16.67 -5.09 -14.65
C HIS A 160 15.81 -4.06 -15.42
N PHE A 161 15.29 -3.06 -14.71
CA PHE A 161 15.04 -1.74 -15.30
C PHE A 161 15.85 -0.72 -14.49
N PHE A 162 17.12 -0.60 -14.88
CA PHE A 162 17.91 0.61 -14.72
C PHE A 162 17.85 1.34 -16.07
N LEU A 163 17.23 2.51 -16.08
CA LEU A 163 17.74 3.79 -16.60
C LEU A 163 16.70 4.88 -16.34
#